data_AF-A0A2A4YD33-F1
#
_entry.id   AF-A0A2A4YD33-F1
#
_cell.length_a   1.000
_cell.length_b   1.000
_cell.length_c   1.000
_cell.angle_alpha   90.00
_cell.angle_beta   90.00
_cell.angle_gamma   90.00
#
_symmetry.space_group_name_H-M   'P 1'
#
loop_
_entity.id
_entity.type
_entity.pdbx_description
1 polymer ?
#
loop_
_entity_poly.entity_id
_entity_poly.type
_entity_poly.pdbx_seq_one_letter_code
_entity_poly.pdbx_strand_id
1 'polypeptide(L)'
;MKQDYLASQREYAMLYPINNISPSIANLEGKKMYSRPGTTKQSIYALAAFILFVISSLSSYVHAGLLDRTGTMWAPYIEWTLDNTTYSGNPFDLVASVTFTHSDSGETHITEMFYAGGTNWKLRFTGTRTGLWSFNTTSSDPQLTGQTGTLTISINSNPTIKGFVTTSGNK
;
A
#
# COMPACT_ATOMS: atom_id res chain seq x y z
N MET A 1 26.23 -64.49 3.75
CA MET A 1 25.86 -63.07 3.57
C MET A 1 24.42 -63.02 3.06
N LYS A 2 23.47 -62.99 3.99
CA LYS A 2 22.05 -62.60 3.86
C LYS A 2 21.42 -62.83 5.23
N GLN A 3 21.56 -61.81 6.10
CA GLN A 3 21.15 -61.84 7.50
C GLN A 3 20.25 -60.62 7.74
N ASP A 4 19.07 -60.63 7.13
CA ASP A 4 17.98 -59.69 7.37
C ASP A 4 16.80 -60.55 7.87
N TYR A 5 16.54 -60.67 9.17
CA TYR A 5 16.06 -59.62 10.08
C TYR A 5 14.67 -59.09 9.71
N LEU A 6 13.71 -59.96 9.39
CA LEU A 6 12.26 -59.74 9.52
C LEU A 6 11.67 -61.15 9.50
N ALA A 7 10.84 -61.63 10.41
CA ALA A 7 10.04 -61.01 11.43
C ALA A 7 9.55 -62.14 12.34
N SER A 8 9.13 -61.76 13.53
CA SER A 8 8.01 -62.39 14.24
C SER A 8 8.17 -63.86 14.62
N GLN A 9 8.06 -64.12 15.90
CA GLN A 9 6.80 -64.46 16.54
C GLN A 9 7.25 -64.83 17.96
N ARG A 10 6.81 -64.05 18.95
CA ARG A 10 5.91 -64.56 19.98
C ARG A 10 6.53 -65.69 20.78
N GLU A 11 6.78 -65.40 22.05
CA GLU A 11 6.82 -66.31 23.21
C GLU A 11 8.08 -66.09 24.03
N TYR A 12 8.06 -65.10 24.92
CA TYR A 12 8.69 -65.23 26.24
C TYR A 12 7.89 -64.35 27.23
N ALA A 13 6.64 -64.74 27.44
CA ALA A 13 5.82 -64.30 28.57
C ALA A 13 5.82 -65.40 29.64
N MET A 14 5.68 -64.99 30.90
CA MET A 14 5.74 -65.76 32.17
C MET A 14 7.18 -65.81 32.74
N LEU A 15 7.47 -65.20 33.89
CA LEU A 15 6.89 -65.53 35.20
C LEU A 15 6.83 -64.32 36.18
N TYR A 16 5.73 -64.27 36.93
CA TYR A 16 5.30 -63.42 38.07
C TYR A 16 6.18 -63.62 39.35
N PRO A 17 6.04 -62.85 40.48
CA PRO A 17 4.79 -62.27 41.00
C PRO A 17 4.80 -60.89 41.70
N ILE A 18 3.56 -60.45 41.93
CA ILE A 18 3.04 -59.28 42.68
C ILE A 18 3.04 -59.54 44.19
N ASN A 19 3.23 -58.48 44.99
CA ASN A 19 2.77 -58.17 46.38
C ASN A 19 3.91 -57.39 47.09
N ASN A 20 3.78 -56.14 47.55
CA ASN A 20 2.84 -55.69 48.58
C ASN A 20 2.72 -54.15 48.62
N ILE A 21 1.57 -53.68 49.10
CA ILE A 21 1.05 -52.32 49.14
C ILE A 21 1.47 -51.57 50.42
N SER A 22 2.02 -50.34 50.25
CA SER A 22 1.92 -49.06 51.04
C SER A 22 2.12 -49.04 52.58
N PRO A 23 2.21 -47.85 53.26
CA PRO A 23 2.17 -46.44 52.82
C PRO A 23 3.44 -45.67 53.32
N SER A 24 3.70 -44.37 53.20
CA SER A 24 2.89 -43.17 53.38
C SER A 24 3.84 -41.96 53.27
N ILE A 25 3.65 -41.09 52.27
CA ILE A 25 3.80 -39.63 52.33
C ILE A 25 4.69 -39.03 53.45
N ALA A 26 5.93 -38.66 53.12
CA ALA A 26 6.61 -37.48 53.66
C ALA A 26 7.94 -37.27 52.91
N ASN A 27 7.96 -36.34 51.95
CA ASN A 27 9.09 -35.47 51.60
C ASN A 27 8.74 -34.69 50.31
N LEU A 28 7.72 -33.84 50.46
CA LEU A 28 7.43 -32.74 49.54
C LEU A 28 8.36 -31.58 49.94
N GLU A 29 9.55 -31.51 49.38
CA GLU A 29 10.33 -30.26 49.33
C GLU A 29 10.72 -29.91 47.89
N GLY A 30 9.87 -29.08 47.28
CA GLY A 30 10.32 -27.83 46.68
C GLY A 30 11.32 -27.88 45.53
N LYS A 31 10.91 -28.34 44.35
CA LYS A 31 11.36 -27.70 43.10
C LYS A 31 10.23 -26.85 42.55
N LYS A 32 10.35 -25.53 42.72
CA LYS A 32 9.48 -24.53 42.10
C LYS A 32 9.46 -24.80 40.59
N MET A 33 8.35 -25.34 40.10
CA MET A 33 8.02 -25.37 38.68
C MET A 33 8.03 -23.93 38.19
N TYR A 34 8.95 -23.59 37.29
CA TYR A 34 8.93 -22.31 36.58
C TYR A 34 7.64 -22.27 35.75
N SER A 35 6.63 -21.56 36.25
CA SER A 35 5.43 -21.27 35.48
C SER A 35 5.82 -20.35 34.33
N ARG A 36 5.67 -20.84 33.11
CA ARG A 36 5.76 -20.03 31.88
C ARG A 36 4.76 -18.87 32.04
N PRO A 37 5.19 -17.60 32.06
CA PRO A 37 4.25 -16.50 32.22
C PRO A 37 3.31 -16.50 31.03
N GLY A 38 2.02 -16.70 31.30
CA GLY A 38 0.97 -16.53 30.32
C GLY A 38 1.03 -15.10 29.77
N THR A 39 1.01 -14.99 28.44
CA THR A 39 0.88 -13.72 27.74
C THR A 39 -0.28 -12.93 28.36
N THR A 40 0.06 -11.85 29.06
CA THR A 40 -0.92 -11.00 29.75
C THR A 40 -1.79 -10.30 28.72
N LYS A 41 -3.07 -10.07 29.00
CA LYS A 41 -3.98 -9.38 28.06
C LYS A 41 -3.42 -8.05 27.54
N GLN A 42 -2.63 -7.36 28.36
CA GLN A 42 -1.90 -6.14 27.99
C GLN A 42 -0.88 -6.35 26.86
N SER A 43 -0.16 -7.47 26.80
CA SER A 43 0.75 -7.76 25.69
C SER A 43 0.02 -8.16 24.42
N ILE A 44 -1.20 -8.71 24.52
CA ILE A 44 -2.09 -8.94 23.37
C ILE A 44 -2.63 -7.60 22.84
N TYR A 45 -3.09 -6.69 23.70
CA TYR A 45 -3.56 -5.37 23.29
C TYR A 45 -2.44 -4.48 22.74
N ALA A 46 -1.23 -4.56 23.31
CA ALA A 46 -0.06 -3.86 22.78
C ALA A 46 0.35 -4.38 21.39
N LEU A 47 0.29 -5.69 21.16
CA LEU A 47 0.52 -6.26 19.83
C LEU A 47 -0.56 -5.84 18.84
N ALA A 48 -1.84 -5.87 19.25
CA ALA A 48 -2.97 -5.47 18.41
C ALA A 48 -2.92 -3.97 18.05
N ALA A 49 -2.57 -3.11 19.01
CA ALA A 49 -2.38 -1.68 18.78
C ALA A 49 -1.17 -1.38 17.88
N PHE A 50 -0.08 -2.15 18.03
CA PHE A 50 1.08 -2.06 17.14
C PHE A 50 0.75 -2.52 15.71
N ILE A 51 0.00 -3.61 15.55
CA ILE A 51 -0.48 -4.09 14.24
C ILE A 51 -1.45 -3.06 13.61
N LEU A 52 -2.38 -2.49 14.36
CA LEU A 52 -3.27 -1.43 13.88
C LEU A 52 -2.52 -0.15 13.50
N PHE A 53 -1.51 0.24 14.28
CA PHE A 53 -0.62 1.37 13.96
C PHE A 53 0.17 1.10 12.67
N VAL A 54 0.76 -0.09 12.54
CA VAL A 54 1.49 -0.53 11.34
C VAL A 54 0.56 -0.54 10.12
N ILE A 55 -0.66 -1.08 10.21
CA ILE A 55 -1.64 -1.08 9.12
C ILE A 55 -2.07 0.35 8.74
N SER A 56 -2.27 1.24 9.71
CA SER A 56 -2.58 2.66 9.42
C SER A 56 -1.44 3.38 8.71
N SER A 57 -0.17 3.06 9.05
CA SER A 57 1.01 3.63 8.41
C SER A 57 1.37 3.01 7.05
N LEU A 58 0.90 1.78 6.76
CA LEU A 58 1.08 1.14 5.45
C LEU A 58 0.09 1.65 4.39
N SER A 59 -1.03 2.24 4.81
CA SER A 59 -2.09 2.72 3.89
C SER A 59 -1.62 3.87 2.99
N SER A 60 -0.59 4.60 3.41
CA SER A 60 0.01 5.72 2.67
C SER A 60 0.94 5.28 1.52
N TYR A 61 1.40 4.02 1.51
CA TYR A 61 2.36 3.54 0.50
C TYR A 61 1.71 2.83 -0.67
N VAL A 62 0.47 2.33 -0.53
CA VAL A 62 -0.21 1.55 -1.57
C VAL A 62 -0.82 2.44 -2.67
N HIS A 63 -0.94 3.75 -2.44
CA HIS A 63 -1.48 4.70 -3.44
C HIS A 63 -0.41 5.26 -4.40
N ALA A 64 0.88 5.10 -4.09
CA ALA A 64 1.98 5.56 -4.93
C ALA A 64 2.18 4.60 -6.11
N GLY A 65 1.45 4.82 -7.21
CA GLY A 65 1.65 4.03 -8.43
C GLY A 65 0.48 4.01 -9.40
N LEU A 66 -0.77 4.01 -8.91
CA LEU A 66 -1.94 3.83 -9.79
C LEU A 66 -2.06 4.98 -10.81
N LEU A 67 -1.80 6.19 -10.34
CA LEU A 67 -1.88 7.42 -11.12
C LEU A 67 -0.51 7.86 -11.64
N ASP A 68 0.53 7.05 -11.50
CA ASP A 68 1.86 7.41 -11.99
C ASP A 68 1.93 7.33 -13.51
N ARG A 69 2.57 8.30 -14.16
CA ARG A 69 2.68 8.36 -15.63
C ARG A 69 4.07 8.79 -16.08
N THR A 70 4.34 8.60 -17.36
CA THR A 70 5.50 9.20 -18.03
C THR A 70 5.00 9.99 -19.24
N GLY A 71 5.77 11.01 -19.63
CA GLY A 71 5.42 11.84 -20.77
C GLY A 71 6.62 12.57 -21.33
N THR A 72 6.37 13.35 -22.37
CA THR A 72 7.39 14.20 -23.00
C THR A 72 6.98 15.65 -22.93
N MET A 73 7.96 16.54 -23.08
CA MET A 73 7.66 17.97 -23.16
C MET A 73 6.69 18.27 -24.30
N TRP A 74 5.77 19.19 -24.02
CA TRP A 74 4.84 19.87 -24.93
C TRP A 74 3.76 19.01 -25.59
N ALA A 75 4.09 17.80 -26.05
CA ALA A 75 3.15 16.90 -26.70
C ALA A 75 3.59 15.44 -26.55
N PRO A 76 2.64 14.48 -26.54
CA PRO A 76 1.21 14.71 -26.34
C PRO A 76 0.93 15.22 -24.92
N TYR A 77 -0.30 15.68 -24.67
CA TYR A 77 -0.75 15.84 -23.29
C TYR A 77 -0.82 14.48 -22.60
N ILE A 78 -0.64 14.46 -21.29
CA ILE A 78 -0.84 13.30 -20.44
C ILE A 78 -2.26 13.42 -19.86
N GLU A 79 -3.04 12.34 -19.88
CA GLU A 79 -4.43 12.32 -19.42
C GLU A 79 -4.66 11.22 -18.38
N TRP A 80 -5.47 11.55 -17.38
CA TRP A 80 -6.01 10.59 -16.42
C TRP A 80 -7.52 10.60 -16.50
N THR A 81 -8.12 9.48 -16.12
CA THR A 81 -9.55 9.35 -15.89
C THR A 81 -9.73 8.84 -14.46
N LEU A 82 -10.53 9.56 -13.68
CA LEU A 82 -10.95 9.18 -12.34
C LEU A 82 -12.44 8.87 -12.38
N ASP A 83 -12.80 7.80 -11.68
CA ASP A 83 -14.19 7.43 -11.47
C ASP A 83 -14.74 8.21 -10.26
N ASN A 84 -15.91 8.83 -10.44
CA ASN A 84 -16.67 9.44 -9.37
C ASN A 84 -18.14 8.99 -9.49
N THR A 85 -18.53 8.14 -8.56
CA THR A 85 -19.87 7.59 -8.35
C THR A 85 -20.64 8.35 -7.27
N THR A 86 -19.98 9.26 -6.54
CA THR A 86 -20.57 10.02 -5.43
C THR A 86 -21.13 11.39 -5.82
N TYR A 87 -20.86 11.85 -7.04
CA TYR A 87 -21.43 13.12 -7.50
C TYR A 87 -22.96 13.09 -7.49
N SER A 88 -23.56 14.26 -7.30
CA SER A 88 -24.99 14.44 -7.39
C SER A 88 -25.32 15.79 -8.02
N GLY A 89 -26.52 15.92 -8.59
CA GLY A 89 -26.92 17.10 -9.34
C GLY A 89 -26.30 17.16 -10.74
N ASN A 90 -26.07 18.38 -11.24
CA ASN A 90 -25.47 18.60 -12.54
C ASN A 90 -23.94 18.39 -12.46
N PRO A 91 -23.36 17.41 -13.17
CA PRO A 91 -21.94 17.09 -13.07
C PRO A 91 -21.01 18.20 -13.58
N PHE A 92 -21.51 19.12 -14.41
CA PHE A 92 -20.73 20.26 -14.90
C PHE A 92 -20.58 21.39 -13.87
N ASP A 93 -21.37 21.38 -12.79
CA ASP A 93 -21.27 22.35 -11.69
C ASP A 93 -20.27 21.90 -10.62
N LEU A 94 -19.82 20.63 -10.67
CA LEU A 94 -18.82 20.10 -9.74
C LEU A 94 -17.40 20.52 -10.15
N VAL A 95 -16.83 21.45 -9.39
CA VAL A 95 -15.45 21.91 -9.58
C VAL A 95 -14.47 20.93 -8.92
N ALA A 96 -13.46 20.52 -9.68
CA ALA A 96 -12.30 19.82 -9.16
C ALA A 96 -11.04 20.39 -9.85
N SER A 97 -9.99 20.62 -9.06
CA SER A 97 -8.73 21.19 -9.53
C SER A 97 -7.57 20.26 -9.21
N VAL A 98 -6.50 20.35 -10.00
CA VAL A 98 -5.28 19.57 -9.85
C VAL A 98 -4.11 20.53 -9.78
N THR A 99 -3.28 20.39 -8.74
CA THR A 99 -2.03 21.13 -8.60
C THR A 99 -0.88 20.20 -8.90
N PHE A 100 -0.16 20.47 -9.99
CA PHE A 100 1.10 19.83 -10.35
C PHE A 100 2.26 20.63 -9.78
N THR A 101 3.27 19.95 -9.24
CA THR A 101 4.48 20.57 -8.69
C THR A 101 5.72 19.86 -9.23
N HIS A 102 6.63 20.60 -9.84
CA HIS A 102 7.92 20.09 -10.28
C HIS A 102 8.86 19.94 -9.09
N SER A 103 9.38 18.74 -8.86
CA SER A 103 10.14 18.40 -7.65
C SER A 103 11.40 19.24 -7.47
N ASP A 104 12.14 19.52 -8.55
CA ASP A 104 13.45 20.16 -8.43
C ASP A 104 13.37 21.70 -8.43
N SER A 105 12.39 22.27 -9.14
CA SER A 105 12.28 23.73 -9.30
C SER A 105 11.15 24.36 -8.49
N GLY A 106 10.24 23.55 -7.94
CA GLY A 106 9.02 24.04 -7.28
C GLY A 106 8.04 24.72 -8.23
N GLU A 107 8.20 24.57 -9.56
CA GLU A 107 7.26 25.13 -10.53
C GLU A 107 5.89 24.48 -10.35
N THR A 108 4.83 25.28 -10.27
CA THR A 108 3.47 24.77 -10.08
C THR A 108 2.55 25.11 -11.24
N HIS A 109 1.77 24.14 -11.68
CA HIS A 109 0.67 24.34 -12.64
C HIS A 109 -0.63 23.90 -11.99
N ILE A 110 -1.66 24.73 -12.12
CA ILE A 110 -3.00 24.41 -11.62
C ILE A 110 -3.93 24.30 -12.83
N THR A 111 -4.61 23.16 -12.94
CA THR A 111 -5.59 22.91 -14.01
C THR A 111 -6.88 22.38 -13.42
N GLU A 112 -8.00 22.63 -14.08
CA GLU A 112 -9.27 22.03 -13.70
C GLU A 112 -9.44 20.63 -14.32
N MET A 113 -10.16 19.78 -13.61
CA MET A 113 -10.73 18.56 -14.14
C MET A 113 -12.01 18.88 -14.91
N PHE A 114 -12.41 18.00 -15.81
CA PHE A 114 -13.66 18.14 -16.54
C PHE A 114 -14.46 16.83 -16.53
N TYR A 115 -15.78 16.96 -16.48
CA TYR A 115 -16.69 15.84 -16.63
C TYR A 115 -16.61 15.28 -18.06
N ALA A 116 -16.42 13.97 -18.17
CA ALA A 116 -16.22 13.25 -19.43
C ALA A 116 -17.33 12.22 -19.73
N GLY A 117 -18.47 12.31 -19.03
CA GLY A 117 -19.61 11.42 -19.23
C GLY A 117 -19.64 10.21 -18.29
N GLY A 118 -20.84 9.72 -17.99
CA GLY A 118 -21.07 8.63 -17.03
C GLY A 118 -20.63 9.06 -15.63
N THR A 119 -19.65 8.37 -15.10
CA THR A 119 -19.00 8.62 -13.80
C THR A 119 -17.56 9.12 -13.97
N ASN A 120 -17.16 9.55 -15.18
CA ASN A 120 -15.76 9.86 -15.48
C ASN A 120 -15.45 11.35 -15.35
N TRP A 121 -14.38 11.66 -14.61
CA TRP A 121 -13.72 12.95 -14.59
C TRP A 121 -12.32 12.81 -15.16
N LYS A 122 -11.93 13.74 -16.02
CA LYS A 122 -10.63 13.72 -16.67
C LYS A 122 -9.82 14.94 -16.29
N LEU A 123 -8.51 14.75 -16.29
CA LEU A 123 -7.54 15.82 -16.10
C LEU A 123 -6.41 15.65 -17.11
N ARG A 124 -5.82 16.77 -17.51
CA ARG A 124 -4.74 16.80 -18.50
C ARG A 124 -3.57 17.62 -18.00
N PHE A 125 -2.38 17.16 -18.35
CA PHE A 125 -1.14 17.85 -18.07
C PHE A 125 -0.31 17.95 -19.36
N THR A 126 0.28 19.11 -19.60
CA THR A 126 1.26 19.31 -20.68
C THR A 126 2.62 19.59 -20.05
N GLY A 127 3.57 18.67 -20.23
CA GLY A 127 4.91 18.84 -19.66
C GLY A 127 5.63 20.06 -20.21
N THR A 128 5.94 21.04 -19.37
CA THR A 128 6.74 22.23 -19.75
C THR A 128 8.19 22.14 -19.36
N ARG A 129 8.53 21.19 -18.48
CA ARG A 129 9.88 20.99 -17.92
C ARG A 129 10.14 19.51 -17.74
N THR A 130 11.34 19.09 -18.11
CA THR A 130 11.83 17.73 -17.84
C THR A 130 12.08 17.51 -16.36
N GLY A 131 11.86 16.29 -15.90
CA GLY A 131 12.08 15.90 -14.51
C GLY A 131 10.84 15.30 -13.89
N LEU A 132 10.92 15.11 -12.58
CA LEU A 132 9.84 14.56 -11.79
C LEU A 132 8.85 15.65 -11.41
N TRP A 133 7.58 15.35 -11.61
CA TRP A 133 6.46 16.13 -11.13
C TRP A 133 5.59 15.27 -10.21
N SER A 134 4.92 15.89 -9.26
CA SER A 134 3.87 15.28 -8.45
C SER A 134 2.59 16.08 -8.61
N PHE A 135 1.44 15.48 -8.31
CA PHE A 135 0.19 16.21 -8.26
C PHE A 135 -0.71 15.77 -7.11
N ASN A 136 -1.58 16.69 -6.71
CA ASN A 136 -2.70 16.44 -5.82
C ASN A 136 -3.97 17.10 -6.35
N THR A 137 -5.11 16.47 -6.14
CA THR A 137 -6.43 16.98 -6.54
C THR A 137 -7.19 17.61 -5.37
N THR A 138 -8.09 18.54 -5.66
CA THR A 138 -8.95 19.20 -4.67
C THR A 138 -10.34 19.40 -5.24
N SER A 139 -11.36 18.97 -4.50
CA SER A 139 -12.77 19.14 -4.83
C SER A 139 -13.61 19.11 -3.55
N SER A 140 -14.87 19.57 -3.65
CA SER A 140 -15.88 19.31 -2.63
C SER A 140 -16.35 17.85 -2.61
N ASP A 141 -16.15 17.12 -3.70
CA ASP A 141 -16.49 15.69 -3.79
C ASP A 141 -15.36 14.80 -3.23
N PRO A 142 -15.68 13.86 -2.32
CA PRO A 142 -14.68 13.03 -1.65
C PRO A 142 -13.94 12.05 -2.57
N GLN A 143 -14.51 11.65 -3.71
CA GLN A 143 -13.84 10.76 -4.66
C GLN A 143 -12.89 11.52 -5.59
N LEU A 144 -13.09 12.82 -5.78
CA LEU A 144 -12.24 13.66 -6.63
C LEU A 144 -11.18 14.47 -5.87
N THR A 145 -11.19 14.44 -4.54
CA THR A 145 -10.24 15.18 -3.70
C THR A 145 -9.16 14.27 -3.12
N GLY A 146 -7.96 14.79 -2.92
CA GLY A 146 -6.85 14.04 -2.29
C GLY A 146 -6.22 12.94 -3.16
N GLN A 147 -6.60 12.85 -4.43
CA GLN A 147 -5.98 11.95 -5.39
C GLN A 147 -4.59 12.45 -5.75
N THR A 148 -3.59 11.58 -5.60
CA THR A 148 -2.18 11.91 -5.82
C THR A 148 -1.53 10.99 -6.84
N GLY A 149 -0.54 11.52 -7.56
CA GLY A 149 0.32 10.72 -8.43
C GLY A 149 1.61 11.44 -8.76
N THR A 150 2.53 10.72 -9.39
CA THR A 150 3.79 11.25 -9.91
C THR A 150 3.84 11.14 -11.43
N LEU A 151 4.60 12.01 -12.08
CA LEU A 151 4.82 11.92 -13.51
C LEU A 151 6.23 12.36 -13.89
N THR A 152 6.88 11.57 -14.73
CA THR A 152 8.24 11.86 -15.21
C THR A 152 8.18 12.41 -16.63
N ILE A 153 8.67 13.62 -16.83
CA ILE A 153 8.74 14.28 -18.13
C ILE A 153 10.15 14.17 -18.71
N SER A 154 10.24 13.63 -19.92
CA SER A 154 11.46 13.58 -20.73
C SER A 154 11.44 14.61 -21.85
N ILE A 155 12.60 14.87 -22.45
CA ILE A 155 12.69 15.67 -23.68
C ILE A 155 11.85 15.01 -24.77
N ASN A 156 11.11 15.80 -25.53
CA ASN A 156 10.48 15.32 -26.76
C ASN A 156 11.53 15.23 -27.88
N SER A 157 11.79 14.03 -28.38
CA SER A 157 12.79 13.80 -29.43
C SER A 157 12.35 14.26 -30.82
N ASN A 158 11.05 14.56 -31.01
CA ASN A 158 10.55 15.04 -32.29
C ASN A 158 10.90 16.53 -32.47
N PRO A 159 11.76 16.89 -33.44
CA PRO A 159 12.21 18.27 -33.62
C PRO A 159 11.11 19.21 -34.12
N THR A 160 9.96 18.71 -34.59
CA THR A 160 8.85 19.56 -35.03
C THR A 160 7.97 20.05 -33.88
N ILE A 161 8.07 19.43 -32.70
CA ILE A 161 7.37 19.88 -31.51
C ILE A 161 8.21 20.97 -30.84
N LYS A 162 7.76 22.23 -30.95
CA LYS A 162 8.49 23.42 -30.47
C LYS A 162 8.01 23.95 -29.13
N GLY A 163 6.90 23.42 -28.61
CA GLY A 163 6.24 23.97 -27.44
C GLY A 163 5.30 25.13 -27.74
N PHE A 164 4.98 25.89 -26.70
CA PHE A 164 4.03 26.99 -26.79
C PHE A 164 4.62 28.19 -27.52
N VAL A 165 3.78 28.88 -28.29
CA VAL A 165 4.14 30.17 -28.87
C VAL A 165 4.32 31.17 -27.73
N THR A 166 5.48 31.82 -27.69
CA THR A 166 5.78 32.89 -26.75
C THR A 166 6.01 34.19 -27.51
N THR A 167 5.83 35.32 -26.85
CA THR A 167 6.16 36.61 -27.45
C THR A 167 7.67 36.83 -27.41
N SER A 168 8.23 37.27 -28.53
CA SER A 168 9.61 37.73 -28.62
C SER A 168 9.62 39.20 -28.99
N GLY A 169 9.77 40.09 -27.99
CA GLY A 169 10.05 41.51 -28.18
C GLY A 169 9.05 42.32 -29.03
N ASN A 170 8.20 43.10 -28.36
CA ASN A 170 7.87 44.48 -28.75
C ASN A 170 7.50 45.20 -27.45
N LYS A 171 8.41 46.04 -26.96
CA LYS A 171 8.15 47.00 -25.88
C LYS A 171 7.70 48.31 -26.51
#